data_AF-A0A7Y5T583-F1
#
_entry.id   AF-A0A7Y5T583-F1
#
_cell.length_a   1.000
_cell.length_b   1.000
_cell.length_c   1.000
_cell.angle_alpha   90.00
_cell.angle_beta   90.00
_cell.angle_gamma   90.00
#
_symmetry.space_group_name_H-M   'P 1'
#
loop_
_entity.id
_entity.type
_entity.pdbx_description
1 polymer ?
#
loop_
_entity_poly.entity_id
_entity_poly.type
_entity_poly.pdbx_seq_one_letter_code
_entity_poly.pdbx_strand_id
1 'polypeptide(L)' 'MTAVHVAHAVHVVLPEGVDDPDRPSGGNVYDRRLCRDLAAAGWSVAELPVAGPWPARTGDAQAALAETLAALPDG' A
#
# COMPACT_ATOMS: atom_id res chain seq x y z
N MET A 1 -30.59 13.14 -9.74
CA MET A 1 -30.15 11.74 -9.63
C MET A 1 -28.64 11.73 -9.69
N THR A 2 -27.97 11.69 -8.54
CA THR A 2 -26.51 11.56 -8.49
C THR A 2 -26.19 10.11 -8.79
N ALA A 3 -25.43 9.84 -9.86
CA ALA A 3 -24.92 8.51 -10.11
C ALA A 3 -24.03 8.11 -8.93
N VAL A 4 -24.33 6.99 -8.29
CA VAL A 4 -23.39 6.36 -7.36
C VAL A 4 -22.23 5.87 -8.22
N HIS A 5 -21.10 6.57 -8.19
CA HIS A 5 -19.87 6.01 -8.72
C HIS A 5 -19.52 4.80 -7.85
N VAL A 6 -19.49 3.61 -8.45
CA VAL A 6 -18.85 2.46 -7.81
C VAL A 6 -17.36 2.82 -7.74
N ALA A 7 -16.87 3.15 -6.55
CA ALA A 7 -15.47 3.44 -6.36
C ALA A 7 -14.66 2.16 -6.60
N HIS A 8 -13.68 2.22 -7.49
CA HIS A 8 -12.68 1.15 -7.62
C HIS A 8 -11.85 1.10 -6.34
N ALA A 9 -11.56 -0.11 -5.86
CA ALA A 9 -10.72 -0.33 -4.68
C ALA A 9 -9.31 -0.76 -5.10
N VAL A 10 -8.31 -0.31 -4.35
CA VAL A 10 -6.91 -0.74 -4.50
C VAL A 10 -6.31 -0.98 -3.12
N HIS A 11 -5.66 -2.13 -2.96
CA HIS A 11 -4.87 -2.46 -1.78
C HIS A 11 -3.39 -2.22 -2.11
N VAL A 12 -2.74 -1.33 -1.36
CA VAL A 12 -1.33 -0.96 -1.56
C VAL A 12 -0.51 -1.58 -0.45
N VAL A 13 0.18 -2.68 -0.76
CA VAL A 13 1.08 -3.36 0.18
C VAL A 13 2.44 -2.69 0.12
N LEU A 14 2.92 -2.21 1.25
CA LEU A 14 4.09 -1.33 1.33
C LEU A 14 4.91 -1.60 2.60
N PRO A 15 6.21 -1.24 2.65
CA PRO A 15 6.99 -1.39 3.86
C PRO A 15 6.44 -0.58 5.02
N GLU A 16 6.48 -1.13 6.23
CA GLU A 16 6.20 -0.35 7.44
C GLU A 16 7.13 0.88 7.54
N GLY A 17 6.57 2.03 7.92
CA GLY A 17 7.30 3.31 7.99
C GLY A 17 7.60 3.94 6.63
N VAL A 18 6.88 3.57 5.56
CA VAL A 18 7.02 4.23 4.24
C VAL A 18 6.83 5.75 4.30
N ASP A 19 6.05 6.24 5.27
CA ASP A 19 5.72 7.65 5.45
C ASP A 19 6.62 8.35 6.48
N ASP A 20 7.65 7.67 7.00
CA ASP A 20 8.63 8.25 7.90
C ASP A 20 9.39 9.41 7.22
N PRO A 21 9.21 10.66 7.69
CA PRO A 21 9.84 11.83 7.08
C PRO A 21 11.36 11.83 7.23
N ASP A 22 11.92 11.07 8.19
CA ASP A 22 13.35 11.00 8.45
C ASP A 22 14.04 9.90 7.60
N ARG A 23 13.26 9.11 6.84
CA ARG A 23 13.76 8.03 5.96
C ARG A 23 13.29 8.20 4.51
N PRO A 24 13.50 9.36 3.85
CA PRO A 24 13.00 9.59 2.51
C PRO A 24 13.71 8.72 1.49
N SER A 25 12.93 8.15 0.57
CA SER A 25 13.43 7.51 -0.64
C SER A 25 12.59 7.95 -1.83
N GLY A 26 13.13 7.86 -3.05
CA GLY A 26 12.36 8.15 -4.27
C GLY A 26 11.12 7.26 -4.39
N GLY A 27 11.23 5.99 -3.98
CA GLY A 27 10.11 5.04 -3.95
C GLY A 27 9.02 5.48 -2.98
N ASN A 28 9.38 5.75 -1.73
CA ASN A 28 8.40 6.17 -0.71
C ASN A 28 7.69 7.46 -1.12
N VAL A 29 8.41 8.44 -1.67
CA VAL A 29 7.80 9.69 -2.17
C VAL A 29 6.83 9.42 -3.31
N TYR A 30 7.19 8.53 -4.24
CA TYR A 30 6.31 8.12 -5.33
C TYR A 30 5.05 7.42 -4.81
N ASP A 31 5.19 6.45 -3.92
CA ASP A 31 4.07 5.66 -3.38
C ASP A 31 3.08 6.54 -2.63
N ARG A 32 3.58 7.46 -1.79
CA ARG A 32 2.72 8.41 -1.07
C ARG A 32 2.01 9.37 -2.02
N ARG A 33 2.67 9.79 -3.10
CA ARG A 33 2.02 10.61 -4.13
C ARG A 33 0.95 9.80 -4.86
N LEU A 34 1.26 8.57 -5.27
CA LEU A 34 0.33 7.68 -5.96
C LEU A 34 -0.94 7.44 -5.13
N CYS A 35 -0.80 7.09 -3.85
CA CYS A 35 -1.93 6.86 -2.96
C CYS A 35 -2.82 8.11 -2.82
N ARG A 36 -2.22 9.30 -2.66
CA ARG A 36 -2.97 10.57 -2.62
C ARG A 36 -3.69 10.85 -3.93
N ASP A 37 -3.00 10.70 -5.05
CA ASP A 37 -3.55 11.01 -6.38
C ASP A 37 -4.70 10.02 -6.73
N LEU A 38 -4.60 8.74 -6.34
CA LEU A 38 -5.67 7.75 -6.49
C LEU A 38 -6.90 8.08 -5.64
N ALA A 39 -6.69 8.42 -4.36
CA ALA A 39 -7.78 8.83 -3.48
C ALA A 39 -8.48 10.10 -4.01
N ALA A 40 -7.70 11.08 -4.50
CA ALA A 40 -8.24 12.29 -5.14
C ALA A 40 -9.03 11.99 -6.42
N ALA A 41 -8.68 10.92 -7.14
CA ALA A 41 -9.42 10.43 -8.31
C ALA A 41 -10.67 9.59 -7.95
N GLY A 42 -11.01 9.44 -6.66
CA GLY A 42 -12.20 8.74 -6.20
C GLY A 42 -12.03 7.24 -5.98
N TRP A 43 -10.79 6.73 -5.94
CA TRP A 43 -10.51 5.34 -5.58
C TRP A 43 -10.57 5.15 -4.06
N SER A 44 -11.03 3.98 -3.61
CA SER A 44 -10.85 3.52 -2.24
C SER A 44 -9.44 2.92 -2.09
N VAL A 45 -8.54 3.63 -1.42
CA VAL A 45 -7.15 3.19 -1.20
C VAL A 45 -7.01 2.60 0.20
N ALA A 46 -6.61 1.33 0.28
CA ALA A 46 -6.28 0.65 1.53
C ALA A 46 -4.76 0.38 1.57
N GLU A 47 -4.03 1.13 2.39
CA GLU A 47 -2.60 0.93 2.62
C GLU A 47 -2.39 -0.20 3.65
N LEU A 48 -1.54 -1.17 3.31
CA LEU A 48 -1.25 -2.35 4.11
C LEU A 48 0.26 -2.41 4.41
N PRO A 49 0.69 -1.86 5.56
CA PRO A 49 2.09 -1.87 5.95
C PRO A 49 2.54 -3.28 6.35
N VAL A 50 3.70 -3.69 5.84
CA VAL A 50 4.35 -4.96 6.16
C VAL A 50 5.67 -4.68 6.85
N ALA A 51 5.77 -5.11 8.11
CA ALA A 51 6.99 -5.00 8.91
C ALA A 51 8.12 -5.84 8.30
N GLY A 52 9.35 -5.41 8.53
CA GLY A 52 10.54 -6.15 8.11
C GLY A 52 11.68 -5.24 7.65
N PRO A 53 12.89 -5.79 7.51
CA PRO A 53 14.09 -5.04 7.13
C PRO A 53 14.13 -4.74 5.62
N TRP A 54 13.02 -4.33 5.03
CA TRP A 54 12.91 -4.07 3.59
C TRP A 54 13.99 -3.09 3.13
N PRO A 55 14.67 -3.36 1.99
CA PRO A 55 14.34 -4.38 0.98
C PRO A 55 15.00 -5.75 1.20
N ALA A 56 15.64 -5.99 2.35
CA ALA A 56 16.27 -7.28 2.63
C ALA A 56 15.22 -8.41 2.66
N ARG A 57 15.58 -9.56 2.09
CA ARG A 57 14.72 -10.75 2.04
C ARG A 57 15.04 -11.66 3.20
N THR A 58 14.42 -11.42 4.34
CA THR A 58 14.45 -12.35 5.47
C THR A 58 13.21 -13.24 5.44
N GLY A 59 13.32 -14.46 5.98
CA GLY A 59 12.24 -15.45 5.89
C GLY A 59 10.95 -15.00 6.58
N ASP A 60 11.08 -14.30 7.72
CA ASP A 60 10.00 -13.66 8.46
C ASP A 60 9.32 -12.53 7.66
N ALA A 61 10.09 -11.63 7.05
CA ALA A 61 9.52 -10.56 6.21
C ALA A 61 8.81 -11.10 4.97
N GLN A 62 9.34 -12.16 4.36
CA GLN A 62 8.67 -12.85 3.25
C GLN A 62 7.39 -13.56 3.70
N ALA A 63 7.38 -14.20 4.86
CA ALA A 63 6.18 -14.82 5.43
C ALA A 63 5.10 -13.77 5.73
N ALA A 64 5.45 -12.66 6.38
CA ALA A 64 4.52 -11.56 6.66
C ALA A 64 3.92 -10.95 5.38
N LEU A 65 4.74 -10.78 4.33
CA LEU A 65 4.25 -10.34 3.03
C LEU A 65 3.29 -11.36 2.41
N ALA A 66 3.64 -12.65 2.45
CA ALA A 66 2.79 -13.70 1.90
C ALA A 66 1.45 -13.81 2.62
N GLU A 67 1.44 -13.73 3.95
CA GLU A 67 0.21 -13.71 4.77
C GLU A 67 -0.68 -12.51 4.43
N THR A 68 -0.07 -11.32 4.30
CA THR A 68 -0.80 -10.09 3.93
C THR A 68 -1.45 -10.24 2.56
N LEU A 69 -0.71 -10.76 1.57
CA LEU A 69 -1.24 -10.97 0.22
C LEU A 69 -2.33 -12.05 0.17
N ALA A 70 -2.18 -13.12 0.94
CA ALA A 70 -3.16 -14.21 0.99
C ALA A 70 -4.49 -13.81 1.67
N ALA A 71 -4.49 -12.75 2.48
CA ALA A 71 -5.70 -12.22 3.11
C ALA A 71 -6.51 -11.27 2.22
N LEU A 72 -5.97 -10.88 1.05
CA LEU A 72 -6.66 -10.00 0.12
C LEU A 72 -7.79 -10.75 -0.60
N PRO A 73 -8.90 -10.08 -0.93
CA PRO A 73 -9.93 -10.68 -1.76
C PRO A 73 -9.37 -11.00 -3.14
N ASP A 74 -9.77 -12.15 -3.68
CA ASP A 74 -9.61 -12.41 -5.10
C ASP A 74 -10.42 -11.37 -5.90
N GLY A 75 -9.88 -10.96 -7.04
CA GLY A 75 -10.47 -9.94 -7.92
C GLY A 75 -11.76 -10.38 -8.61
#